data_AF-A0A3C1Y555-F1
#
_entry.id   AF-A0A3C1Y555-F1
#
_cell.length_a   1.000
_cell.length_b   1.000
_cell.length_c   1.000
_cell.angle_alpha   90.00
_cell.angle_beta   90.00
_cell.angle_gamma   90.00
#
_symmetry.space_group_name_H-M   'P 1'
#
loop_
_entity.id
_entity.type
_entity.pdbx_description
1 polymer ?
#
loop_
_entity_poly.entity_id
_entity_poly.type
_entity_poly.pdbx_seq_one_letter_code
_entity_poly.pdbx_strand_id
1 'polypeptide(L)' 'MGALIEFQRVSQFFATRGNAPAQALHEVSLDLAAGEFTCLIGPSGCG' A
#
# COMPACT_ATOMS: atom_id res chain seq x y z
N MET A 1 -0.57 7.30 -22.28
CA MET A 1 0.59 6.70 -21.58
C MET A 1 0.05 6.02 -20.35
N GLY A 2 0.23 4.70 -20.21
CA GLY A 2 -0.31 3.93 -19.07
C GLY A 2 0.71 3.80 -17.94
N ALA A 3 0.23 3.53 -16.72
CA ALA A 3 1.08 3.19 -15.59
C ALA A 3 1.85 1.88 -15.86
N LEU A 4 3.11 1.82 -15.44
CA LEU A 4 3.92 0.59 -15.48
C LEU A 4 3.60 -0.30 -14.28
N ILE A 5 3.32 0.31 -13.12
CA ILE A 5 2.90 -0.37 -11.90
C ILE A 5 1.63 0.30 -11.40
N GLU A 6 0.63 -0.50 -11.04
CA GLU A 6 -0.70 -0.03 -10.67
C GLU A 6 -1.21 -0.79 -9.44
N PHE A 7 -1.63 -0.05 -8.41
CA PHE A 7 -2.35 -0.54 -7.24
C PHE A 7 -3.74 0.09 -7.22
N GLN A 8 -4.79 -0.72 -7.15
CA GLN A 8 -6.18 -0.24 -7.13
C GLN A 8 -6.89 -0.68 -5.86
N ARG A 9 -7.19 0.29 -4.98
CA ARG A 9 -7.88 0.11 -3.68
C ARG A 9 -7.37 -1.09 -2.87
N VAL A 10 -6.05 -1.25 -2.79
CA VAL A 10 -5.43 -2.37 -2.09
C VAL A 10 -5.60 -2.22 -0.59
N SER A 11 -6.07 -3.29 0.05
CA SER A 11 -6.10 -3.42 1.51
C SER A 11 -5.28 -4.65 1.92
N GLN A 12 -4.50 -4.51 2.99
CA GLN A 12 -3.62 -5.56 3.50
C GLN A 12 -3.96 -5.80 4.97
N PHE A 13 -4.10 -7.08 5.34
CA PHE A 13 -4.40 -7.50 6.71
C PHE A 13 -3.41 -8.56 7.16
N PHE A 14 -2.91 -8.42 8.38
CA PHE A 14 -2.06 -9.43 9.03
C PHE A 14 -2.82 -10.14 10.14
N ALA A 15 -2.65 -11.46 10.21
CA ALA A 15 -3.19 -12.25 11.31
C ALA A 15 -2.51 -11.82 12.63
N THR A 16 -3.31 -11.62 13.67
CA THR A 16 -2.81 -11.32 15.02
C THR A 16 -3.19 -12.45 15.97
N ARG A 17 -2.56 -12.51 17.14
CA ARG A 17 -2.96 -13.46 18.20
C ARG A 17 -4.34 -13.13 18.81
N GLY A 18 -4.88 -11.93 18.56
CA GLY A 18 -6.19 -11.51 19.04
C GLY A 18 -7.32 -11.85 18.07
N ASN A 19 -8.55 -11.44 18.41
CA ASN A 19 -9.74 -11.72 17.60
C ASN A 19 -9.90 -10.84 16.35
N ALA A 20 -9.04 -9.83 16.15
CA ALA A 20 -9.12 -8.94 15.00
C ALA A 20 -7.79 -8.92 14.22
N PRO A 21 -7.82 -9.04 12.88
CA PRO A 21 -6.64 -8.86 12.06
C PRO A 21 -6.17 -7.39 12.11
N ALA A 22 -4.86 -7.19 12.04
CA ALA A 22 -4.28 -5.85 11.96
C ALA A 22 -4.39 -5.38 10.50
N GLN A 23 -5.10 -4.27 10.27
CA GLN A 23 -5.12 -3.63 8.96
C GLN A 23 -3.88 -2.78 8.77
N ALA A 24 -3.06 -3.16 7.81
CA ALA A 24 -1.83 -2.50 7.40
C ALA A 24 -2.10 -1.43 6.34
N LEU A 25 -2.79 -1.81 5.26
CA LEU A 25 -3.21 -0.89 4.20
C LEU A 25 -4.74 -0.79 4.15
N HIS A 26 -5.24 0.42 3.96
CA HIS A 26 -6.67 0.71 3.82
C HIS A 26 -6.95 1.40 2.47
N GLU A 27 -7.52 0.64 1.53
CA GLU A 27 -7.91 1.10 0.19
C GLU A 27 -6.88 1.98 -0.54
N VAL A 28 -5.61 1.59 -0.51
CA VAL A 28 -4.52 2.36 -1.12
C VAL A 28 -4.52 2.20 -2.64
N SER A 29 -4.48 3.32 -3.37
CA SER A 29 -4.31 3.33 -4.83
C SER A 29 -3.06 4.14 -5.20
N LEU A 30 -2.27 3.63 -6.14
CA LEU A 30 -1.00 4.21 -6.56
C LEU A 30 -0.68 3.78 -7.99
N ASP A 31 -0.34 4.76 -8.83
CA ASP A 31 0.10 4.56 -10.21
C ASP A 31 1.54 5.05 -10.35
N LEU A 32 2.39 4.25 -10.97
CA LEU A 32 3.80 4.60 -11.22
C LEU A 32 4.11 4.45 -12.72
N ALA A 33 4.61 5.51 -13.34
CA ALA A 33 5.01 5.52 -14.74
C ALA A 33 6.40 4.89 -14.96
N ALA A 34 6.68 4.48 -16.19
CA ALA A 34 8.01 3.99 -16.57
C ALA A 34 9.05 5.10 -16.44
N GLY A 35 10.14 4.84 -15.71
CA GLY A 35 11.21 5.81 -15.46
C GLY A 35 10.93 6.79 -14.31
N GLU A 36 9.80 6.66 -13.62
CA GLU A 36 9.45 7.46 -12.45
C GLU A 36 10.25 7.03 -11.22
N PHE A 37 10.73 8.01 -10.44
CA PHE A 37 11.34 7.79 -9.14
C PHE A 37 10.40 8.30 -8.04
N THR A 38 9.84 7.38 -7.26
CA THR A 38 8.88 7.68 -6.18
C THR A 38 9.43 7.25 -4.83
N CYS A 39 9.25 8.11 -3.82
CA CYS A 39 9.58 7.82 -2.43
C CYS A 39 8.30 7.65 -1.61
N LEU A 40 8.19 6.55 -0.88
CA LEU A 40 7.18 6.36 0.17
C LEU A 40 7.79 6.74 1.51
N ILE A 41 7.18 7.72 2.19
CA ILE A 41 7.66 8.24 3.48
C ILE A 41 6.55 8.18 4.53
N GLY A 42 6.92 7.84 5.76
CA GLY A 42 6.00 7.80 6.88
C GLY A 42 6.68 7.35 8.17
N PRO A 43 6.01 7.55 9.33
CA PRO A 43 6.52 7.07 10.61
C PRO A 43 6.53 5.53 10.67
N SER A 44 7.29 4.98 11.62
CA SER A 44 7.33 3.53 11.85
C SER A 44 5.92 2.95 12.02
N GLY A 45 5.57 1.96 11.20
CA GLY A 45 4.27 1.26 11.24
C GLY A 45 3.09 2.01 10.58
N CYS A 46 3.33 3.00 9.71
CA CYS A 46 2.25 3.75 9.03
C CYS A 46 1.50 2.98 7.94
N GLY A 47 1.98 1.79 7.59
CA GLY A 47 1.43 0.91 6.57
C GLY A 47 2.01 -0.49 6.73
#